data_AF-A0A8T4QKC0-F1
#
_entry.id   AF-A0A8T4QKC0-F1
#
_cell.length_a   1.000
_cell.length_b   1.000
_cell.length_c   1.000
_cell.angle_alpha   90.00
_cell.angle_beta   90.00
_cell.angle_gamma   90.00
#
_symmetry.space_group_name_H-M   'P 1'
#
loop_
_entity.id
_entity.type
_entity.pdbx_description
1 polymer ?
#
loop_
_entity_poly.entity_id
_entity_poly.type
_entity_poly.pdbx_seq_one_letter_code
_entity_poly.pdbx_strand_id
1 'polypeptide(L)'
;MGVKNLVIASHVDDEVLGCGGILDETFFVYFCGIDESKIKKNKEATPTGERFIELKKVADFLGFKWECNEKSKVNHYTEQEFIDIFEDLINSIKPRKVFLPHPGYNQDHRTVFNAAFIALRPHDKNFFVKKVLVYEAAHDVIWNPKNMNLNYFVPIDIERKIKAYGLHKSQIRGMRSPQLLREIAAVRGAASNCKHAEAFEIIRWCEDAR
;
A
#
# COMPACT_ATOMS: atom_id res chain seq x y z
N MET A 1 -10.04 17.73 5.40
CA MET A 1 -9.99 17.95 3.92
C MET A 1 -10.55 16.70 3.24
N GLY A 2 -11.01 16.77 1.97
CA GLY A 2 -11.46 15.57 1.25
C GLY A 2 -10.31 14.61 0.91
N VAL A 3 -10.64 13.36 0.56
CA VAL A 3 -9.68 12.38 0.04
C VAL A 3 -9.02 12.93 -1.23
N LYS A 4 -7.70 12.77 -1.34
CA LYS A 4 -6.88 13.23 -2.48
C LYS A 4 -5.94 12.16 -3.00
N ASN A 5 -5.63 11.14 -2.20
CA ASN A 5 -4.64 10.13 -2.54
C ASN A 5 -5.26 8.73 -2.38
N LEU A 6 -4.91 7.81 -3.27
CA LEU A 6 -5.34 6.42 -3.22
C LEU A 6 -4.11 5.51 -3.08
N VAL A 7 -4.11 4.63 -2.08
CA VAL A 7 -3.15 3.54 -1.94
C VAL A 7 -3.87 2.24 -2.27
N ILE A 8 -3.31 1.46 -3.17
CA ILE A 8 -3.75 0.09 -3.44
C ILE A 8 -2.78 -0.83 -2.69
N ALA A 9 -3.32 -1.61 -1.76
CA ALA A 9 -2.58 -2.55 -0.93
C ALA A 9 -3.00 -3.98 -1.28
N SER A 10 -2.03 -4.86 -1.52
CA SER A 10 -2.32 -6.26 -1.82
C SER A 10 -2.84 -6.97 -0.58
N HIS A 11 -2.23 -6.70 0.57
CA HIS A 11 -2.57 -7.24 1.87
C HIS A 11 -2.68 -6.13 2.93
N VAL A 12 -3.38 -6.44 4.02
CA VAL A 12 -3.39 -5.61 5.23
C VAL A 12 -2.01 -5.64 5.87
N ASP A 13 -1.35 -4.48 5.95
CA ASP A 13 0.01 -4.16 6.44
C ASP A 13 0.88 -3.46 5.39
N ASP A 14 0.66 -3.73 4.10
CA ASP A 14 1.41 -3.13 2.98
C ASP A 14 1.33 -1.60 2.98
N GLU A 15 0.18 -1.04 3.35
CA GLU A 15 -0.06 0.40 3.42
C GLU A 15 0.87 1.08 4.41
N VAL A 16 1.13 0.44 5.55
CA VAL A 16 2.05 0.98 6.57
C VAL A 16 3.49 0.66 6.20
N LEU A 17 3.75 -0.55 5.70
CA LEU A 17 5.10 -0.95 5.30
C LEU A 17 5.67 -0.02 4.22
N GLY A 18 4.85 0.31 3.20
CA GLY A 18 5.25 1.15 2.07
C GLY A 18 4.98 2.65 2.23
N CYS A 19 3.86 3.04 2.85
CA CYS A 19 3.40 4.43 2.89
C CYS A 19 3.11 4.96 4.31
N GLY A 20 3.40 4.20 5.37
CA GLY A 20 2.96 4.51 6.73
C GLY A 20 3.41 5.86 7.28
N GLY A 21 4.55 6.38 6.80
CA GLY A 21 5.05 7.70 7.19
C GLY A 21 4.27 8.86 6.57
N ILE A 22 3.65 8.64 5.40
CA ILE A 22 2.90 9.68 4.67
C ILE A 22 1.38 9.58 4.80
N LEU A 23 0.85 8.49 5.35
CA LEU A 23 -0.60 8.30 5.53
C LEU A 23 -1.20 9.32 6.52
N ASP A 24 -2.31 9.93 6.11
CA ASP A 24 -3.13 10.90 6.83
C ASP A 24 -4.60 10.88 6.36
N GLU A 25 -5.43 11.83 6.80
CA GLU A 25 -6.86 11.91 6.45
C GLU A 25 -7.16 12.22 4.98
N THR A 26 -6.13 12.57 4.19
CA THR A 26 -6.26 12.79 2.74
C THR A 26 -6.13 11.49 1.94
N PHE A 27 -5.85 10.36 2.59
CA PHE A 27 -5.69 9.06 1.95
C PHE A 27 -6.96 8.21 2.04
N PHE A 28 -7.20 7.48 0.95
CA PHE A 28 -8.05 6.31 0.91
C PHE A 28 -7.17 5.09 0.60
N VAL A 29 -7.31 4.03 1.37
CA VAL A 29 -6.55 2.79 1.19
C VAL A 29 -7.51 1.67 0.79
N TYR A 30 -7.27 1.04 -0.35
CA TYR A 30 -8.02 -0.12 -0.79
C TYR A 30 -7.20 -1.38 -0.59
N PHE A 31 -7.71 -2.32 0.20
CA PHE A 31 -7.09 -3.62 0.44
C PHE A 31 -7.70 -4.67 -0.47
N CYS A 32 -6.86 -5.35 -1.25
CA CYS A 32 -7.30 -6.34 -2.24
C CYS A 32 -7.74 -7.66 -1.58
N GLY A 33 -7.44 -7.86 -0.31
CA GLY A 33 -7.93 -9.00 0.46
C GLY A 33 -7.32 -9.03 1.86
N ILE A 34 -7.94 -9.83 2.73
CA ILE A 34 -7.51 -10.04 4.10
C ILE A 34 -7.22 -11.52 4.32
N ASP A 35 -5.97 -11.85 4.63
CA ASP A 35 -5.58 -13.24 4.89
C ASP A 35 -6.05 -13.66 6.28
N GLU A 36 -7.11 -14.46 6.33
CA GLU A 36 -7.56 -15.16 7.52
C GLU A 36 -6.65 -16.37 7.84
N SER A 37 -5.35 -16.14 8.02
CA SER A 37 -4.44 -17.21 8.45
C SER A 37 -4.59 -17.49 9.95
N LYS A 38 -5.67 -18.20 10.28
CA LYS A 38 -5.76 -19.41 11.14
C LYS A 38 -7.22 -19.66 11.49
N ILE A 39 -7.91 -20.42 10.64
CA ILE A 39 -9.00 -21.29 11.07
C ILE A 39 -8.41 -22.23 12.13
N LYS A 40 -8.52 -21.85 13.41
CA LYS A 40 -8.52 -22.85 14.48
C LYS A 40 -9.68 -23.79 14.17
N LYS A 41 -9.42 -25.09 14.29
CA LYS A 41 -10.32 -26.24 14.01
C LYS A 41 -11.73 -26.21 14.64
N ASN A 42 -12.21 -25.11 15.23
CA ASN A 42 -13.54 -25.01 15.82
C ASN A 42 -14.29 -23.81 15.23
N LYS A 43 -15.33 -24.18 14.46
CA LYS A 43 -16.63 -23.52 14.22
C LYS A 43 -16.69 -21.99 14.39
N GLU A 44 -17.19 -21.37 13.32
CA GLU A 44 -17.57 -19.96 13.14
C GLU A 44 -16.48 -19.07 12.56
N ALA A 45 -16.23 -19.27 11.25
CA ALA A 45 -15.58 -18.28 10.40
C ALA A 45 -16.50 -17.07 10.29
N THR A 46 -16.22 -16.07 11.10
CA THR A 46 -16.65 -14.70 10.84
C THR A 46 -15.45 -13.96 10.23
N PRO A 47 -15.65 -13.08 9.23
CA PRO A 47 -14.58 -12.25 8.65
C PRO A 47 -13.93 -11.23 9.61
N THR A 48 -14.17 -11.38 10.91
CA THR A 48 -13.73 -10.49 12.01
C THR A 48 -12.43 -10.97 12.67
N GLY A 49 -11.43 -11.32 11.85
CA GLY A 49 -10.11 -11.74 12.31
C GLY A 49 -9.30 -10.64 13.01
N GLU A 50 -8.32 -11.04 13.81
CA GLU A 50 -7.34 -10.17 14.51
C GLU A 50 -6.81 -9.05 13.60
N ARG A 51 -6.52 -9.35 12.32
CA ARG A 51 -6.03 -8.39 11.32
C ARG A 51 -6.99 -7.23 11.03
N PHE A 52 -8.30 -7.47 11.01
CA PHE A 52 -9.29 -6.41 10.75
C PHE A 52 -9.38 -5.43 11.93
N ILE A 53 -9.24 -5.96 13.16
CA ILE A 53 -9.16 -5.15 14.37
C ILE A 53 -7.88 -4.32 14.38
N GLU A 54 -6.76 -4.91 13.96
CA GLU A 54 -5.48 -4.19 13.83
C GLU A 54 -5.56 -3.09 12.76
N LEU A 55 -6.11 -3.40 11.58
CA LEU A 55 -6.36 -2.42 10.52
C LEU A 55 -7.19 -1.23 11.01
N LYS A 56 -8.29 -1.48 11.71
CA LYS A 56 -9.12 -0.39 12.29
C LYS A 56 -8.30 0.52 13.21
N LYS A 57 -7.50 -0.06 14.11
CA LYS A 57 -6.63 0.73 15.02
C LYS A 57 -5.61 1.56 14.25
N VAL A 58 -5.03 1.01 13.18
CA VAL A 58 -4.07 1.70 12.33
C VAL A 58 -4.73 2.85 11.58
N ALA A 59 -5.89 2.61 10.97
CA ALA A 59 -6.69 3.62 10.29
C ALA A 59 -7.12 4.74 11.23
N ASP A 60 -7.59 4.42 12.43
CA ASP A 60 -7.96 5.40 13.45
C ASP A 60 -6.75 6.22 13.92
N PHE A 61 -5.58 5.58 14.07
CA PHE A 61 -4.34 6.25 14.50
C PHE A 61 -3.78 7.19 13.44
N LEU A 62 -3.80 6.79 12.16
CA LEU A 62 -3.24 7.55 11.05
C LEU A 62 -4.25 8.51 10.40
N GLY A 63 -5.56 8.25 10.54
CA GLY A 63 -6.65 9.08 10.05
C GLY A 63 -7.16 8.76 8.64
N PHE A 64 -6.62 7.74 7.96
CA PHE A 64 -7.01 7.42 6.58
C PHE A 64 -8.35 6.69 6.50
N LYS A 65 -9.05 6.87 5.38
CA LYS A 65 -10.24 6.07 5.02
C LYS A 65 -9.82 4.79 4.31
N TRP A 66 -10.64 3.74 4.40
CA TRP A 66 -10.29 2.49 3.76
C TRP A 66 -11.50 1.63 3.41
N GLU A 67 -11.25 0.69 2.51
CA GLU A 67 -12.16 -0.40 2.15
C GLU A 67 -11.33 -1.67 1.91
N CYS A 68 -11.92 -2.84 2.16
CA CYS A 68 -11.25 -4.13 2.00
C CYS A 68 -12.14 -5.06 1.18
N ASN A 69 -11.56 -5.72 0.17
CA ASN A 69 -12.25 -6.78 -0.56
C ASN A 69 -12.27 -8.07 0.25
N GLU A 70 -13.33 -8.29 1.02
CA GLU A 70 -13.48 -9.51 1.84
C GLU A 70 -13.76 -10.77 1.01
N LYS A 71 -14.06 -10.63 -0.29
CA LYS A 71 -14.40 -11.78 -1.16
C LYS A 71 -13.17 -12.41 -1.80
N SER A 72 -12.11 -11.63 -1.98
CA SER A 72 -10.88 -12.09 -2.62
C SER A 72 -10.09 -13.01 -1.72
N LYS A 73 -9.71 -14.17 -2.26
CA LYS A 73 -8.89 -15.14 -1.53
C LYS A 73 -7.41 -14.82 -1.73
N VAL A 74 -6.72 -14.47 -0.65
CA VAL A 74 -5.27 -14.22 -0.65
C VAL A 74 -4.52 -15.41 -1.27
N ASN A 75 -3.45 -15.12 -2.02
CA ASN A 75 -2.67 -16.03 -2.86
C ASN A 75 -3.39 -16.59 -4.09
N HIS A 76 -4.61 -16.15 -4.41
CA HIS A 76 -5.41 -16.64 -5.55
C HIS A 76 -5.92 -15.50 -6.44
N TYR A 77 -5.34 -14.31 -6.32
CA TYR A 77 -5.74 -13.14 -7.07
C TYR A 77 -5.58 -13.34 -8.58
N THR A 78 -6.57 -12.87 -9.34
CA THR A 78 -6.49 -12.75 -10.80
C THR A 78 -6.62 -11.30 -11.22
N GLU A 79 -6.02 -10.91 -12.35
CA GLU A 79 -6.07 -9.50 -12.79
C GLU A 79 -7.52 -9.06 -13.09
N GLN A 80 -8.31 -9.95 -13.70
CA GLN A 80 -9.70 -9.73 -14.06
C GLN A 80 -10.58 -9.42 -12.86
N GLU A 81 -10.27 -9.97 -11.69
CA GLU A 81 -11.01 -9.73 -10.45
C GLU A 81 -10.92 -8.26 -10.01
N PHE A 82 -9.81 -7.58 -10.31
CA PHE A 82 -9.53 -6.26 -9.75
C PHE A 82 -9.60 -5.11 -10.76
N ILE A 83 -9.49 -5.37 -12.07
CA ILE A 83 -9.50 -4.29 -13.07
C ILE A 83 -10.74 -3.41 -12.91
N ASP A 84 -11.94 -3.97 -12.99
CA ASP A 84 -13.19 -3.18 -12.93
C ASP A 84 -13.35 -2.47 -11.57
N ILE A 85 -12.98 -3.14 -10.48
CA ILE A 85 -12.97 -2.56 -9.13
C ILE A 85 -12.07 -1.32 -9.07
N PHE A 86 -10.86 -1.41 -9.62
CA PHE A 86 -9.91 -0.29 -9.62
C PHE A 86 -10.38 0.85 -10.53
N GLU A 87 -10.99 0.53 -11.68
CA GLU A 87 -11.59 1.55 -12.55
C GLU A 87 -12.69 2.32 -11.80
N ASP A 88 -13.56 1.62 -11.06
CA ASP A 88 -14.62 2.23 -10.24
C ASP A 88 -14.06 3.08 -9.08
N LEU A 89 -13.03 2.59 -8.38
CA LEU A 89 -12.35 3.35 -7.32
C LEU A 89 -11.69 4.62 -7.86
N ILE A 90 -11.00 4.54 -9.00
CA ILE A 90 -10.35 5.69 -9.63
C ILE A 90 -11.39 6.73 -10.05
N ASN A 91 -12.51 6.30 -10.64
CA ASN A 91 -13.56 7.18 -11.12
C ASN A 91 -14.38 7.84 -10.01
N SER A 92 -14.57 7.13 -8.89
CA SER A 92 -15.29 7.64 -7.72
C SER A 92 -14.44 8.59 -6.89
N ILE A 93 -13.18 8.22 -6.60
CA ILE A 93 -12.28 8.99 -5.74
C ILE A 93 -11.65 10.17 -6.50
N LYS A 94 -11.39 10.00 -7.80
CA LYS A 94 -10.65 10.95 -8.64
C LYS A 94 -9.31 11.39 -8.00
N PRO A 95 -8.43 10.44 -7.64
CA PRO A 95 -7.26 10.72 -6.82
C PRO A 95 -6.23 11.57 -7.57
N ARG A 96 -5.60 12.50 -6.87
CA ARG A 96 -4.45 13.27 -7.36
C ARG A 96 -3.22 12.37 -7.53
N LYS A 97 -3.00 11.44 -6.61
CA LYS A 97 -1.89 10.47 -6.62
C LYS A 97 -2.42 9.07 -6.34
N VAL A 98 -1.87 8.08 -7.04
CA VAL A 98 -2.08 6.66 -6.75
C VAL A 98 -0.75 6.01 -6.39
N PHE A 99 -0.75 5.19 -5.36
CA PHE A 99 0.39 4.42 -4.87
C PHE A 99 0.11 2.93 -5.02
N LEU A 100 0.97 2.23 -5.74
CA LEU A 100 0.85 0.81 -6.08
C LEU A 100 1.90 -0.04 -5.36
N PRO A 101 1.64 -1.32 -5.07
CA PRO A 101 2.66 -2.22 -4.56
C PRO A 101 3.73 -2.45 -5.62
N HIS A 102 4.97 -2.63 -5.19
CA HIS A 102 6.00 -3.10 -6.10
C HIS A 102 5.70 -4.54 -6.57
N PRO A 103 5.74 -4.84 -7.88
CA PRO A 103 5.54 -6.19 -8.42
C PRO A 103 6.78 -7.08 -8.20
N GLY A 104 7.12 -7.32 -6.94
CA GLY A 104 8.29 -8.09 -6.51
C GLY A 104 8.05 -9.60 -6.46
N TYR A 105 8.58 -10.23 -5.41
CA TYR A 105 8.57 -11.69 -5.26
C TYR A 105 7.16 -12.29 -5.04
N ASN A 106 6.24 -11.53 -4.44
CA ASN A 106 4.90 -11.98 -4.10
C ASN A 106 3.96 -11.95 -5.33
N GLN A 107 3.30 -13.06 -5.63
CA GLN A 107 2.38 -13.15 -6.77
C GLN A 107 1.18 -12.21 -6.66
N ASP A 108 0.66 -11.98 -5.45
CA ASP A 108 -0.47 -11.08 -5.25
C ASP A 108 -0.09 -9.64 -5.55
N HIS A 109 1.14 -9.23 -5.21
CA HIS A 109 1.65 -7.89 -5.51
C HIS A 109 1.80 -7.70 -7.02
N ARG A 110 2.26 -8.73 -7.75
CA ARG A 110 2.33 -8.69 -9.21
C ARG A 110 0.95 -8.56 -9.85
N THR A 111 0.00 -9.38 -9.43
CA THR A 111 -1.38 -9.34 -9.95
C THR A 111 -2.04 -8.00 -9.67
N VAL A 112 -1.94 -7.50 -8.43
CA VAL A 112 -2.52 -6.21 -8.03
C VAL A 112 -1.87 -5.05 -8.77
N PHE A 113 -0.54 -5.04 -8.88
CA PHE A 113 0.17 -4.03 -9.67
C PHE A 113 -0.29 -4.02 -11.13
N ASN A 114 -0.34 -5.19 -11.79
CA ASN A 114 -0.74 -5.29 -13.19
C ASN A 114 -2.18 -4.81 -13.39
N ALA A 115 -3.13 -5.30 -12.59
CA ALA A 115 -4.53 -4.90 -12.67
C ALA A 115 -4.71 -3.39 -12.44
N ALA A 116 -4.05 -2.84 -11.42
CA ALA A 116 -4.11 -1.40 -11.13
C ALA A 116 -3.48 -0.57 -12.25
N PHE A 117 -2.34 -1.00 -12.78
CA PHE A 117 -1.67 -0.31 -13.87
C PHE A 117 -2.51 -0.32 -15.16
N ILE A 118 -3.21 -1.43 -15.44
CA ILE A 118 -4.20 -1.53 -16.52
C ILE A 118 -5.35 -0.54 -16.29
N ALA A 119 -5.95 -0.51 -15.09
CA ALA A 119 -7.06 0.41 -14.76
C ALA A 119 -6.64 1.90 -14.83
N LEU A 120 -5.36 2.17 -14.62
CA LEU A 120 -4.73 3.50 -14.67
C LEU A 120 -4.31 3.94 -16.08
N ARG A 121 -4.49 3.11 -17.11
CA ARG A 121 -4.08 3.42 -18.49
C ARG A 121 -4.70 4.76 -18.95
N PRO A 122 -4.01 5.56 -19.77
CA PRO A 122 -4.62 6.74 -20.38
C PRO A 122 -5.76 6.31 -21.33
N HIS A 123 -7.00 6.66 -21.02
CA HIS A 123 -8.11 6.57 -21.96
C HIS A 123 -9.21 7.57 -21.62
N ASP A 124 -10.22 7.65 -22.49
CA ASP A 124 -11.31 8.62 -22.51
C ASP A 124 -12.47 8.31 -21.55
N LYS A 125 -12.47 7.14 -20.91
CA LYS A 125 -13.54 6.73 -19.99
C LYS A 125 -13.18 6.92 -18.52
N ASN A 126 -11.94 6.63 -18.13
CA ASN A 126 -11.52 6.73 -16.73
C ASN A 126 -10.96 8.10 -16.38
N PHE A 127 -11.12 8.47 -15.13
CA PHE A 127 -10.48 9.65 -14.57
C PHE A 127 -8.95 9.53 -14.72
N PHE A 128 -8.36 10.50 -15.40
CA PHE A 128 -6.94 10.49 -15.69
C PHE A 128 -6.11 10.87 -14.45
N VAL A 129 -5.57 9.85 -13.77
CA VAL A 129 -4.65 10.04 -12.65
C VAL A 129 -3.29 10.51 -13.15
N LYS A 130 -2.92 11.74 -12.79
CA LYS A 130 -1.69 12.40 -13.28
C LYS A 130 -0.41 11.89 -12.63
N LYS A 131 -0.49 11.35 -11.42
CA LYS A 131 0.67 10.98 -10.62
C LYS A 131 0.49 9.54 -10.13
N VAL A 132 1.32 8.63 -10.62
CA VAL A 132 1.31 7.23 -10.22
C VAL A 132 2.68 6.84 -9.74
N LEU A 133 2.72 6.28 -8.54
CA LEU A 133 3.91 5.89 -7.82
C LEU A 133 3.82 4.42 -7.40
N VAL A 134 4.96 3.81 -7.20
CA VAL A 134 5.12 2.46 -6.67
C VAL A 134 5.88 2.57 -5.35
N TYR A 135 5.32 2.04 -4.26
CA TYR A 135 5.98 2.08 -2.95
C TYR A 135 6.92 0.90 -2.76
N GLU A 136 8.03 1.16 -2.06
CA GLU A 136 8.94 0.14 -1.56
C GLU A 136 8.46 -0.38 -0.20
N ALA A 137 8.37 -1.69 -0.02
CA ALA A 137 8.19 -2.31 1.29
C ALA A 137 9.43 -3.10 1.72
N ALA A 138 9.49 -3.51 2.99
CA ALA A 138 10.68 -4.15 3.56
C ALA A 138 11.12 -5.41 2.81
N HIS A 139 10.17 -6.24 2.37
CA HIS A 139 10.46 -7.45 1.61
C HIS A 139 11.03 -7.17 0.21
N ASP A 140 10.73 -6.00 -0.38
CA ASP A 140 11.28 -5.59 -1.67
C ASP A 140 12.76 -5.19 -1.56
N VAL A 141 13.23 -4.85 -0.36
CA VAL A 141 14.65 -4.55 -0.11
C VAL A 141 15.47 -5.83 0.05
N ILE A 142 14.90 -6.86 0.70
CA ILE A 142 15.67 -8.03 1.13
C ILE A 142 15.62 -9.17 0.11
N TRP A 143 14.45 -9.40 -0.52
CA TRP A 143 14.20 -10.63 -1.30
C TRP A 143 14.03 -10.41 -2.80
N ASN A 144 14.13 -9.17 -3.26
CA ASN A 144 13.65 -8.83 -4.59
C ASN A 144 14.64 -9.25 -5.70
N PRO A 145 14.20 -10.08 -6.67
CA PRO A 145 15.03 -10.42 -7.82
C PRO A 145 15.20 -9.26 -8.82
N LYS A 146 14.39 -8.20 -8.73
CA LYS A 146 14.41 -7.05 -9.64
C LYS A 146 14.65 -5.76 -8.85
N ASN A 147 15.51 -4.88 -9.36
CA ASN A 147 15.74 -3.60 -8.69
C ASN A 147 14.55 -2.64 -8.91
N MET A 148 14.19 -1.89 -7.88
CA MET A 148 13.30 -0.72 -7.97
C MET A 148 14.09 0.52 -8.40
N ASN A 149 13.52 1.34 -9.28
CA ASN A 149 14.15 2.61 -9.66
C ASN A 149 13.63 3.74 -8.76
N LEU A 150 14.04 3.69 -7.49
CA LEU A 150 13.63 4.68 -6.49
C LEU A 150 14.14 6.07 -6.88
N ASN A 151 13.20 6.97 -7.16
CA ASN A 151 13.50 8.31 -7.67
C ASN A 151 12.67 9.41 -6.99
N TYR A 152 11.86 9.05 -5.99
CA TYR A 152 11.07 9.98 -5.20
C TYR A 152 11.16 9.62 -3.72
N PHE A 153 11.56 10.58 -2.89
CA PHE A 153 11.80 10.38 -1.47
C PHE A 153 10.97 11.38 -0.67
N VAL A 154 10.27 10.90 0.34
CA VAL A 154 9.46 11.73 1.23
C VAL A 154 10.02 11.63 2.64
N PRO A 155 10.53 12.73 3.23
CA PRO A 155 10.93 12.74 4.63
C PRO A 155 9.75 12.39 5.54
N ILE A 156 9.99 11.56 6.56
CA ILE A 156 8.94 11.06 7.45
C ILE A 156 9.33 11.18 8.93
N ASP A 157 8.32 11.21 9.80
CA ASP A 157 8.48 10.84 11.20
C ASP A 157 8.49 9.31 11.32
N ILE A 158 9.69 8.75 11.48
CA ILE A 158 9.87 7.31 11.60
C ILE A 158 9.21 6.74 12.85
N GLU A 159 9.17 7.47 13.97
CA GLU A 159 8.59 6.95 15.21
C GLU A 159 7.07 6.89 15.10
N ARG A 160 6.44 7.83 14.38
CA ARG A 160 5.03 7.73 14.00
C ARG A 160 4.76 6.49 13.13
N LYS A 161 5.57 6.23 12.10
CA LYS A 161 5.45 5.04 11.25
C LYS A 161 5.59 3.75 12.07
N ILE A 162 6.59 3.66 12.93
CA ILE A 162 6.81 2.47 13.76
C ILE A 162 5.69 2.27 14.76
N LYS A 163 5.16 3.34 15.37
CA LYS A 163 3.99 3.25 16.25
C LYS A 163 2.76 2.71 15.52
N ALA A 164 2.51 3.17 14.29
CA ALA A 164 1.44 2.63 13.46
C ALA A 164 1.67 1.15 13.12
N TYR A 165 2.88 0.79 12.68
CA TYR A 165 3.21 -0.60 12.37
C TYR A 165 3.08 -1.52 13.59
N GLY A 166 3.38 -1.01 14.78
CA GLY A 166 3.19 -1.71 16.04
C GLY A 166 1.74 -2.07 16.38
N LEU A 167 0.76 -1.47 15.71
CA LEU A 167 -0.66 -1.81 15.86
C LEU A 167 -1.04 -3.05 15.02
N HIS A 168 -0.30 -3.36 13.95
CA HIS A 168 -0.36 -4.62 13.19
C HIS A 168 0.43 -5.73 13.90
N LYS A 169 0.17 -5.97 15.19
CA LYS A 169 0.95 -6.87 16.05
C LYS A 169 1.09 -8.27 15.45
N SER A 170 0.00 -8.81 14.92
CA SER A 170 -0.05 -10.13 14.29
C SER A 170 0.80 -10.23 13.03
N GLN A 171 1.19 -9.11 12.43
CA GLN A 171 1.96 -9.02 11.18
C GLN A 171 3.45 -8.79 11.37
N ILE A 172 3.90 -8.42 12.57
CA ILE A 172 5.33 -8.18 12.83
C ILE A 172 6.13 -9.48 12.65
N ARG A 173 7.14 -9.45 11.80
CA ARG A 173 8.07 -10.57 11.52
C ARG A 173 9.50 -10.07 11.49
N GLY A 174 10.47 -10.97 11.65
CA GLY A 174 11.90 -10.63 11.60
C GLY A 174 12.30 -9.93 10.29
N MET A 175 11.84 -10.44 9.14
CA MET A 175 12.12 -9.86 7.81
C MET A 175 11.43 -8.51 7.52
N ARG A 176 10.69 -7.97 8.48
CA ARG A 176 10.00 -6.67 8.40
C ARG A 176 9.88 -6.07 9.79
N SER A 177 10.95 -6.21 10.58
CA SER A 177 10.95 -5.79 11.98
C SER A 177 10.95 -4.26 12.09
N PRO A 178 10.46 -3.69 13.21
CA PRO A 178 10.56 -2.25 13.45
C PRO A 178 11.98 -1.68 13.34
N GLN A 179 12.99 -2.48 13.72
CA GLN A 179 14.39 -2.08 13.58
C GLN A 179 14.80 -2.00 12.10
N LEU A 180 14.47 -3.01 11.31
CA LEU A 180 14.75 -3.01 9.88
C LEU A 180 14.04 -1.85 9.16
N LEU A 181 12.79 -1.55 9.52
CA LEU A 181 12.06 -0.41 8.94
C LEU A 181 12.77 0.93 9.22
N ARG A 182 13.36 1.11 10.40
CA ARG A 182 14.19 2.29 10.71
C ARG A 182 15.45 2.33 9.85
N GLU A 183 16.12 1.20 9.70
CA GLU A 183 17.35 1.09 8.91
C GLU A 183 17.12 1.40 7.43
N ILE A 184 16.08 0.82 6.83
CA ILE A 184 15.68 1.13 5.45
C ILE A 184 15.39 2.63 5.32
N ALA A 185 14.56 3.19 6.20
CA ALA A 185 14.19 4.60 6.15
C ALA A 185 15.41 5.52 6.33
N ALA A 186 16.40 5.14 7.14
CA ALA A 186 17.65 5.90 7.33
C ALA A 186 18.51 5.92 6.07
N VAL A 187 18.62 4.79 5.35
CA VAL A 187 19.31 4.74 4.05
C VAL A 187 18.61 5.65 3.03
N ARG A 188 17.28 5.61 2.97
CA ARG A 188 16.50 6.51 2.09
C ARG A 188 16.61 7.97 2.51
N GLY A 189 16.70 8.24 3.81
CA GLY A 189 16.95 9.58 4.34
C GLY A 189 18.30 10.12 3.89
N ALA A 190 19.36 9.33 4.05
CA ALA A 190 20.70 9.70 3.58
C ALA A 190 20.73 9.97 2.07
N ALA A 191 20.01 9.16 1.27
CA ALA A 191 19.88 9.38 -0.17
C ALA A 191 19.13 10.66 -0.57
N SER A 192 18.35 11.25 0.36
CA SER A 192 17.50 12.43 0.13
C SER A 192 17.81 13.62 1.05
N ASN A 193 18.99 13.60 1.70
CA ASN A 193 19.45 14.64 2.61
C ASN A 193 18.51 14.91 3.80
N CYS A 194 17.94 13.86 4.40
CA CYS A 194 17.20 13.92 5.66
C CYS A 194 17.53 12.72 6.58
N LYS A 195 16.96 12.67 7.79
CA LYS A 195 17.22 11.56 8.73
C LYS A 195 16.55 10.27 8.31
N HIS A 196 15.28 10.33 7.93
CA HIS A 196 14.49 9.17 7.53
C HIS A 196 13.53 9.57 6.40
N ALA A 197 13.41 8.72 5.39
CA ALA A 197 12.47 8.90 4.29
C ALA A 197 11.80 7.58 3.89
N GLU A 198 10.60 7.68 3.33
CA GLU A 198 10.03 6.64 2.47
C GLU A 198 10.41 6.91 1.01
N ALA A 199 10.63 5.84 0.26
CA ALA A 199 11.05 5.92 -1.13
C ALA A 199 10.02 5.27 -2.07
N PHE A 200 9.90 5.84 -3.25
CA PHE A 200 8.95 5.45 -4.27
C PHE A 200 9.61 5.51 -5.64
N GLU A 201 9.07 4.72 -6.57
CA GLU A 201 9.34 4.84 -8.00
C GLU A 201 8.17 5.58 -8.66
N ILE A 202 8.48 6.70 -9.33
CA ILE A 202 7.52 7.41 -10.18
C ILE A 202 7.43 6.68 -11.52
N ILE A 203 6.24 6.19 -11.86
CA ILE A 203 5.95 5.60 -13.19
C ILE A 203 5.16 6.55 -14.09
N ARG A 204 4.50 7.57 -13.52
CA ARG A 204 3.87 8.67 -14.28
C ARG A 204 3.83 9.94 -13.44
N TRP A 205 4.22 11.06 -14.03
CA TRP A 205 4.10 12.39 -13.44
C TRP A 205 3.72 13.43 -14.49
N CYS A 206 2.47 13.88 -14.45
CA CYS A 206 1.96 14.94 -15.32
C CYS A 206 1.59 16.18 -14.49
N GLU A 207 1.86 17.34 -15.06
CA GLU A 207 1.39 18.62 -14.55
C GLU A 207 0.01 18.97 -15.12
N ASP A 208 -0.67 19.91 -14.48
CA ASP A 208 -1.88 20.49 -15.04
C ASP A 208 -1.55 21.25 -16.33
N ALA A 209 -2.43 21.13 -17.32
CA ALA A 209 -2.32 21.95 -18.52
C ALA A 209 -2.41 23.41 -18.06
N ARG A 210 -1.48 24.23 -18.57
CA ARG A 210 -1.48 25.67 -18.32
C ARG A 210 -2.63 26.34 -19.05
#